data_AF-A0A9K3N4T7-F1
#
_entry.id   AF-A0A9K3N4T7-F1
#
_cell.length_a   1.000
_cell.length_b   1.000
_cell.length_c   1.000
_cell.angle_alpha   90.00
_cell.angle_beta   90.00
_cell.angle_gamma   90.00
#
_symmetry.space_group_name_H-M   'P 1'
#
loop_
_entity.id
_entity.type
_entity.pdbx_description
1 polymer ?
#
loop_
_entity_poly.entity_id
_entity_poly.type
_entity_poly.pdbx_seq_one_letter_code
_entity_poly.pdbx_strand_id
1 'polypeptide(L)'
;MFYNFYFCSKHWSLIIVCPDFKFGNIVDSINEGKTQKNYKLVKITEEVVEINFKWHMAQCKQQKGSCECGYMVIKHMKEFIDSIQHDLVNRLWNEEGYFEESQIENLVVDLMSGFIKKMF
;
A
#
# COMPACT_ATOMS: atom_id res chain seq x y z
N MET A 1 9.16 -11.92 -3.05
CA MET A 1 8.27 -10.73 -3.08
C MET A 1 8.91 -9.59 -2.31
N PHE A 2 8.82 -8.36 -2.81
CA PHE A 2 9.40 -7.17 -2.18
C PHE A 2 8.32 -6.13 -1.88
N TYR A 3 8.49 -5.42 -0.77
CA TYR A 3 7.58 -4.39 -0.31
C TYR A 3 8.33 -3.08 -0.15
N ASN A 4 7.81 -2.02 -0.75
CA ASN A 4 8.42 -0.71 -0.65
C ASN A 4 7.39 0.32 -0.20
N PHE A 5 7.70 0.99 0.91
CA PHE A 5 7.06 2.24 1.27
C PHE A 5 7.68 3.34 0.41
N TYR A 6 6.90 3.87 -0.52
CA TYR A 6 7.35 4.88 -1.46
C TYR A 6 6.85 6.25 -1.01
N PHE A 7 7.79 7.14 -0.67
CA PHE A 7 7.50 8.53 -0.36
C PHE A 7 7.85 9.41 -1.55
N CYS A 8 6.86 10.17 -2.04
CA CYS A 8 7.09 11.16 -3.08
C CYS A 8 6.16 12.35 -2.88
N SER A 9 6.70 13.56 -3.02
CA SER A 9 5.91 14.80 -2.98
C SER A 9 5.04 14.94 -1.72
N LYS A 10 5.58 14.61 -0.54
CA LYS A 10 4.88 14.65 0.77
C LYS A 10 3.78 13.61 0.96
N HIS A 11 3.73 12.59 0.11
CA HIS A 11 2.74 11.53 0.16
C HIS A 11 3.38 10.16 0.23
N TRP A 12 2.82 9.28 1.05
CA TRP A 12 3.22 7.87 1.15
C TRP A 12 2.29 6.97 0.34
N SER A 13 2.88 6.07 -0.43
CA SER A 13 2.18 5.01 -1.15
C SER A 13 2.86 3.67 -0.90
N LEU A 14 2.11 2.57 -1.00
CA LEU A 14 2.65 1.23 -0.86
C LEU A 14 2.82 0.61 -2.25
N ILE A 15 4.05 0.18 -2.57
CA ILE A 15 4.37 -0.51 -3.81
C ILE A 15 4.78 -1.95 -3.47
N ILE A 16 4.06 -2.92 -4.02
CA ILE A 16 4.30 -4.35 -3.80
C ILE A 16 4.71 -4.97 -5.13
N VAL A 17 5.83 -5.70 -5.11
CA VAL A 17 6.41 -6.29 -6.32
C VAL A 17 6.57 -7.78 -6.11
N CYS A 18 6.01 -8.55 -7.04
CA CYS A 18 6.15 -10.00 -7.08
C CYS A 18 6.83 -10.45 -8.38
N PRO A 19 8.16 -10.60 -8.39
CA PRO A 19 8.94 -11.03 -9.56
C PRO A 19 8.50 -12.37 -10.13
N ASP A 20 8.19 -13.34 -9.26
CA ASP A 20 7.81 -14.70 -9.67
C ASP A 20 6.56 -14.70 -10.57
N PHE A 21 5.64 -13.78 -10.32
CA PHE A 21 4.41 -13.61 -11.12
C PHE A 21 4.49 -12.44 -12.12
N LYS A 22 5.64 -11.76 -12.23
CA LYS A 22 5.83 -10.53 -13.03
C LYS A 22 4.70 -9.52 -12.79
N PHE A 23 4.31 -9.39 -11.52
CA PHE A 23 3.15 -8.64 -11.08
C PHE A 23 3.55 -7.53 -10.10
N GLY A 24 2.95 -6.36 -10.22
CA GLY A 24 3.17 -5.23 -9.34
C GLY A 24 1.86 -4.54 -8.95
N ASN A 25 1.73 -4.17 -7.68
CA ASN A 25 0.60 -3.40 -7.16
C ASN A 25 1.08 -2.06 -6.60
N ILE A 26 0.30 -1.02 -6.86
CA ILE A 26 0.47 0.31 -6.30
C ILE A 26 -0.80 0.63 -5.52
N VAL A 27 -0.67 0.80 -4.21
CA VAL A 27 -1.77 1.15 -3.31
C VAL A 27 -1.56 2.59 -2.87
N ASP A 28 -2.43 3.48 -3.33
CA ASP A 28 -2.33 4.92 -3.13
C ASP A 28 -3.67 5.49 -2.64
N SER A 29 -3.67 6.02 -1.41
CA SER A 29 -4.83 6.66 -0.77
C SER A 29 -5.15 8.05 -1.34
N ILE A 30 -4.36 8.56 -2.29
CA ILE A 30 -4.61 9.76 -3.11
C ILE A 30 -4.38 9.38 -4.57
N ASN A 31 -5.35 8.69 -5.17
CA ASN A 31 -5.21 8.16 -6.52
C ASN A 31 -5.32 9.29 -7.56
N GLU A 32 -6.24 10.26 -7.45
CA GLU A 32 -6.33 11.46 -8.33
C GLU A 32 -6.14 11.20 -9.85
N GLY A 33 -6.46 10.00 -10.34
CA GLY A 33 -6.23 9.61 -11.74
C GLY A 33 -4.77 9.29 -12.10
N LYS A 34 -3.90 9.10 -11.11
CA LYS A 34 -2.53 8.62 -11.28
C LYS A 34 -2.51 7.24 -11.92
N THR A 35 -1.44 7.00 -12.65
CA THR A 35 -1.11 5.70 -13.26
C THR A 35 0.27 5.28 -12.79
N GLN A 36 0.68 4.04 -13.10
CA GLN A 36 2.02 3.55 -12.77
C GLN A 36 3.17 4.47 -13.23
N LYS A 37 2.96 5.27 -14.30
CA LYS A 37 3.94 6.22 -14.84
C LYS A 37 4.26 7.36 -13.88
N ASN A 38 3.39 7.65 -12.92
CA ASN A 38 3.58 8.69 -11.93
C ASN A 38 4.56 8.28 -10.80
N TYR A 39 4.91 6.99 -10.71
CA TYR A 39 5.75 6.45 -9.64
C TYR A 39 7.14 6.12 -10.19
N LYS A 40 8.15 6.95 -9.88
CA LYS A 40 9.53 6.73 -10.36
C LYS A 40 10.08 5.36 -9.96
N LEU A 41 9.68 4.85 -8.79
CA LEU A 41 10.10 3.54 -8.30
C LEU A 41 9.67 2.39 -9.22
N VAL A 42 8.54 2.53 -9.93
CA VAL A 42 8.09 1.52 -10.91
C VAL A 42 9.17 1.31 -11.98
N LYS A 43 9.60 2.40 -12.61
CA LYS A 43 10.62 2.38 -13.66
C LYS A 43 11.96 1.85 -13.13
N ILE A 44 12.40 2.34 -11.97
CA ILE A 44 13.66 1.89 -11.35
C ILE A 44 13.62 0.40 -11.03
N THR A 45 12.47 -0.11 -10.55
CA THR A 45 12.32 -1.53 -10.25
C THR A 45 12.47 -2.38 -11.51
N GLU A 46 11.81 -2.01 -12.60
CA GLU A 46 11.89 -2.70 -13.88
C GLU A 46 13.32 -2.74 -14.43
N GLU A 47 14.05 -1.62 -14.32
CA GLU A 47 15.45 -1.51 -14.75
C GLU A 47 16.38 -2.38 -13.89
N VAL A 48 16.20 -2.40 -12.58
CA VAL A 48 17.09 -3.14 -11.65
C VAL A 48 16.87 -4.66 -11.74
N VAL A 49 15.62 -5.10 -11.89
CA VAL A 49 15.30 -6.53 -11.94
C VAL A 49 15.19 -7.09 -13.35
N GLU A 50 15.34 -6.24 -14.37
CA GLU A 50 15.27 -6.59 -15.80
C GLU A 50 13.96 -7.34 -16.18
N ILE A 51 12.85 -6.98 -15.55
CA ILE A 51 11.52 -7.57 -15.77
C ILE A 51 10.52 -6.46 -16.05
N ASN A 52 9.72 -6.62 -17.10
CA ASN A 52 8.52 -5.81 -17.31
C ASN A 52 7.36 -6.39 -16.49
N PHE A 53 6.83 -5.62 -15.54
CA PHE A 53 5.74 -6.07 -14.70
C PHE A 53 4.38 -5.67 -15.27
N LYS A 54 3.36 -6.49 -14.99
CA LYS A 54 1.97 -6.07 -15.09
C LYS A 54 1.63 -5.27 -13.82
N TRP A 55 1.59 -3.95 -13.96
CA TRP A 55 1.24 -3.04 -12.86
C TRP A 55 -0.26 -2.85 -12.73
N HIS A 56 -0.71 -2.83 -11.48
CA HIS A 56 -2.09 -2.60 -11.10
C HIS A 56 -2.17 -1.44 -10.10
N MET A 57 -3.02 -0.47 -10.41
CA MET A 57 -3.44 0.55 -9.44
C MET A 57 -4.53 -0.08 -8.58
N ALA A 58 -4.24 -0.32 -7.30
CA ALA A 58 -5.18 -0.95 -6.39
C ALA A 58 -6.34 0.00 -6.07
N GLN A 59 -7.55 -0.54 -5.99
CA GLN A 59 -8.74 0.22 -5.61
C GLN A 59 -8.88 0.17 -4.08
N CYS A 60 -8.29 1.16 -3.41
CA CYS A 60 -8.36 1.29 -1.95
C CYS A 60 -9.12 2.54 -1.54
N LYS A 61 -9.60 2.55 -0.28
CA LYS A 61 -10.17 3.75 0.33
C LYS A 61 -9.22 4.93 0.23
N GLN A 62 -9.78 6.08 -0.12
CA GLN A 62 -9.04 7.32 -0.25
C GLN A 62 -8.99 8.05 1.09
N GLN A 63 -7.92 8.81 1.35
CA GLN A 63 -7.86 9.67 2.54
C GLN A 63 -8.63 10.97 2.31
N LYS A 64 -9.22 11.52 3.39
CA LYS A 64 -9.92 12.82 3.35
C LYS A 64 -8.95 13.99 3.55
N GLY A 65 -7.97 13.83 4.44
CA GLY A 65 -7.02 14.86 4.81
C GLY A 65 -5.68 14.74 4.08
N SER A 66 -4.67 15.43 4.62
CA SER A 66 -3.32 15.52 4.03
C SER A 66 -2.24 14.73 4.79
N CYS A 67 -2.56 14.18 5.96
CA CYS A 67 -1.56 13.64 6.90
C CYS A 67 -1.72 12.13 7.17
N GLU A 68 -2.73 11.48 6.59
CA GLU A 68 -3.14 10.12 6.92
C GLU A 68 -2.37 9.06 6.12
N CYS A 69 -1.70 9.46 5.04
CA CYS A 69 -1.06 8.54 4.08
C CYS A 69 -0.13 7.52 4.73
N GLY A 70 0.62 7.91 5.77
CA GLY A 70 1.48 7.00 6.52
C GLY A 70 0.69 5.89 7.25
N TYR A 71 -0.41 6.24 7.90
CA TYR A 71 -1.30 5.28 8.55
C TYR A 71 -1.99 4.36 7.54
N MET A 72 -2.41 4.92 6.41
CA MET A 72 -3.03 4.17 5.31
C MET A 72 -2.07 3.10 4.77
N VAL A 73 -0.80 3.47 4.56
CA VAL A 73 0.24 2.54 4.12
C VAL A 73 0.45 1.40 5.12
N ILE A 74 0.47 1.69 6.43
CA ILE A 74 0.60 0.66 7.47
C ILE A 74 -0.62 -0.28 7.46
N LYS A 75 -1.83 0.27 7.38
CA LYS A 75 -3.06 -0.52 7.26
C LYS A 75 -3.01 -1.46 6.06
N HIS A 76 -2.70 -0.91 4.88
CA HIS A 76 -2.64 -1.70 3.68
C HIS A 76 -1.56 -2.79 3.78
N MET A 77 -0.39 -2.49 4.33
CA MET A 77 0.62 -3.53 4.59
C MET A 77 0.07 -4.64 5.50
N LYS A 78 -0.65 -4.28 6.56
CA LYS A 78 -1.26 -5.26 7.47
C LYS A 78 -2.31 -6.12 6.76
N GLU A 79 -3.24 -5.52 6.03
CA GLU A 79 -4.24 -6.24 5.22
C GLU A 79 -3.60 -7.17 4.21
N PHE A 80 -2.51 -6.69 3.63
CA PHE A 80 -1.75 -7.43 2.66
C PHE A 80 -1.21 -8.73 3.27
N ILE A 81 -0.49 -8.60 4.40
CA ILE A 81 0.10 -9.72 5.13
C ILE A 81 -0.99 -10.66 5.65
N ASP A 82 -2.06 -10.11 6.23
CA ASP A 82 -3.07 -10.92 6.91
C ASP A 82 -3.98 -11.67 5.93
N SER A 83 -4.16 -11.17 4.70
CA SER A 83 -5.23 -11.69 3.83
C SER A 83 -4.96 -11.74 2.33
N ILE A 84 -4.16 -10.82 1.77
CA ILE A 84 -3.99 -10.70 0.30
C ILE A 84 -2.83 -11.55 -0.19
N GLN A 85 -1.73 -11.61 0.55
CA GLN A 85 -0.49 -12.26 0.09
C GLN A 85 -0.66 -13.74 -0.27
N HIS A 86 -1.64 -14.40 0.35
CA HIS A 86 -1.91 -15.83 0.15
C HIS A 86 -2.73 -16.12 -1.11
N ASP A 87 -3.34 -15.11 -1.73
CA ASP A 87 -4.18 -15.25 -2.93
C ASP A 87 -4.13 -13.97 -3.80
N LEU A 88 -2.93 -13.49 -4.08
CA LEU A 88 -2.65 -12.24 -4.82
C LEU A 88 -3.33 -12.15 -6.19
N VAL A 89 -3.67 -13.29 -6.80
CA VAL A 89 -4.29 -13.35 -8.13
C VAL A 89 -5.77 -13.01 -8.05
N ASN A 90 -6.48 -13.47 -7.00
CA ASN A 90 -7.92 -13.34 -6.89
C ASN A 90 -8.36 -12.30 -5.85
N ARG A 91 -7.48 -11.97 -4.91
CA ARG A 91 -7.76 -11.05 -3.81
C ARG A 91 -6.85 -9.84 -3.92
N LEU A 92 -7.46 -8.66 -4.05
CA LEU A 92 -6.82 -7.36 -4.05
C LEU A 92 -7.69 -6.39 -3.24
N TRP A 93 -7.16 -5.20 -2.93
CA TRP A 93 -8.01 -4.12 -2.44
C TRP A 93 -9.07 -3.78 -3.47
N ASN A 94 -10.31 -3.76 -3.02
CA ASN A 94 -11.47 -3.38 -3.81
C ASN A 94 -12.46 -2.63 -2.90
N GLU A 95 -11.96 -1.58 -2.25
CA GLU A 95 -12.76 -0.74 -1.36
C GLU A 95 -12.91 0.65 -1.98
N GLU A 96 -14.15 1.12 -2.05
CA GLU A 96 -14.48 2.47 -2.47
C GLU A 96 -14.72 3.40 -1.29
N GLY A 97 -14.72 4.69 -1.60
CA GLY A 97 -15.03 5.75 -0.66
C GLY A 97 -13.82 6.20 0.15
N TYR A 98 -14.13 6.83 1.28
CA TYR A 98 -13.13 7.48 2.11
C TYR A 98 -12.87 6.71 3.39
N PHE A 99 -11.65 6.86 3.88
CA PHE A 99 -11.29 6.41 5.19
C PHE A 99 -11.90 7.33 6.26
N GLU A 100 -12.47 6.72 7.30
CA GLU A 100 -12.98 7.47 8.45
C GLU A 100 -11.89 7.64 9.51
N GLU A 101 -11.88 8.78 10.19
CA GLU A 101 -10.88 9.12 11.21
C GLU A 101 -10.83 8.09 12.34
N SER A 102 -12.01 7.61 12.79
CA SER A 102 -12.11 6.56 13.82
C SER A 102 -11.42 5.25 13.42
N GLN A 103 -11.32 4.95 12.13
CA GLN A 103 -10.60 3.76 11.66
C GLN A 103 -9.07 3.95 11.81
N ILE A 104 -8.57 5.18 11.72
CA ILE A 104 -7.15 5.51 11.96
C ILE A 104 -6.86 5.41 13.44
N GLU A 105 -7.70 6.02 14.27
CA GLU A 105 -7.56 5.98 15.72
C GLU A 105 -7.53 4.54 16.23
N ASN A 106 -8.47 3.70 15.79
CA ASN A 106 -8.52 2.28 16.16
C ASN A 106 -7.24 1.54 15.72
N LEU A 107 -6.76 1.78 14.49
CA LEU A 107 -5.51 1.20 14.01
C LEU A 107 -4.32 1.58 14.91
N VAL A 108 -4.22 2.85 15.30
CA VAL A 108 -3.15 3.35 16.17
C VAL A 108 -3.24 2.71 17.55
N VAL A 109 -4.43 2.68 18.14
CA VAL A 109 -4.67 2.07 19.46
C VAL A 109 -4.30 0.59 19.45
N ASP A 110 -4.71 -0.16 18.43
CA ASP A 110 -4.41 -1.59 18.29
C ASP A 110 -2.90 -1.84 18.16
N LEU A 111 -2.22 -1.09 17.28
CA LEU A 111 -0.78 -1.20 17.07
C LEU A 111 0.00 -0.85 18.34
N MET A 112 -0.30 0.29 18.96
CA MET A 112 0.39 0.75 20.16
C MET A 112 0.17 -0.21 21.33
N SER A 113 -1.06 -0.71 21.50
CA SER A 113 -1.37 -1.73 22.51
C SER A 113 -0.56 -3.01 22.29
N GLY A 114 -0.40 -3.43 21.03
CA GLY A 114 0.44 -4.56 20.66
C GLY A 114 1.92 -4.34 20.98
N PHE A 115 2.46 -3.15 20.69
CA PHE A 115 3.85 -2.80 21.04
C PHE A 115 4.09 -2.78 22.54
N ILE A 116 3.23 -2.11 23.30
CA ILE A 116 3.35 -2.00 24.76
C ILE A 116 3.38 -3.39 25.39
N LYS A 117 2.44 -4.28 25.03
CA LYS A 117 2.38 -5.67 25.54
C LYS A 117 3.61 -6.53 25.22
N LYS A 118 4.41 -6.15 24.22
CA LYS A 118 5.62 -6.88 23.84
C LYS A 118 6.89 -6.27 24.42
N MET A 119 6.84 -4.98 24.77
CA MET A 119 7.98 -4.25 25.34
C MET A 119 8.06 -4.35 26.86
N PHE A 120 6.91 -4.51 27.52
CA PHE A 120 6.76 -4.62 28.97
C PHE A 120 6.08 -5.95 29.31
#